data_AF-A0A7M3ME30-F1
#
_entry.id   AF-A0A7M3ME30-F1
#
_cell.length_a   1.000
_cell.length_b   1.000
_cell.length_c   1.000
_cell.angle_alpha   90.00
_cell.angle_beta   90.00
_cell.angle_gamma   90.00
#
_symmetry.space_group_name_H-M   'P 1'
#
loop_
_entity.id
_entity.type
_entity.pdbx_description
1 polymer ?
#
loop_
_entity_poly.entity_id
_entity_poly.type
_entity_poly.pdbx_seq_one_letter_code
_entity_poly.pdbx_strand_id
1 'polypeptide(L)'
;MDFVVAPLGEAYFQKALLGGILVAVVSGVVGSLVVLRRMAFLGDALAHAMIAGVAGGYLGMKLLFGLEAHAPGMLVGSLIAAVLTVFLIGFVSRVSRVKEDASIGIMYTGVFAAGVVLVSVFREHIHIDLMHFIMGDVLAVGDADLYVAAFTCGLVLTIILLFYRSFQILSFDPVMAAAIGVPVVLLDYVLTISVSLVVVSAVSMVGVILVVGLLITPAATAYLLADRLERMMALAAVFGVSSVVGGLYLCVLLDASGGGAVMLFCTLQFLVVLVVAPRYGLLARWRRQHAAPPQLIEDILALAARRDGAMGVEDIRANVDRPRLVTRALKTMQRQKAAVLDNGTMVLTEPGMARAMEVLRAHRLWETYLEHVGTPPDELHTRAHELEHMNDPSTMADLDDLLEHPEIDPHGEPIPVDPLVTGGALVPASLLREGLSGTVESVAEPATKAGVVAGEHVSMGPRLSTEDGHARWNLCTDDGTSHVLDHEQADAVIIRVEALHGAVCET
;
A
#
# COMPACT_ATOMS: atom_id res chain seq x y z
N MET A 1 -31.45 -7.38 26.56
CA MET A 1 -31.83 -6.68 25.31
C MET A 1 -32.40 -5.31 25.59
N ASP A 2 -32.99 -5.08 26.78
CA ASP A 2 -33.56 -3.78 27.16
C ASP A 2 -32.55 -2.61 27.19
N PHE A 3 -31.28 -2.86 27.52
CA PHE A 3 -30.24 -1.83 27.51
C PHE A 3 -29.93 -1.26 26.11
N VAL A 4 -30.11 -2.06 25.05
CA VAL A 4 -29.88 -1.61 23.65
C VAL A 4 -31.13 -0.94 23.09
N VAL A 5 -32.32 -1.38 23.49
CA VAL A 5 -33.59 -0.92 22.92
C VAL A 5 -34.19 0.27 23.68
N ALA A 6 -33.91 0.41 24.98
CA ALA A 6 -34.48 1.49 25.81
C ALA A 6 -34.12 2.91 25.33
N PRO A 7 -32.87 3.22 24.93
CA PRO A 7 -32.53 4.57 24.44
C PRO A 7 -33.17 4.88 23.09
N LEU A 8 -33.42 3.86 22.25
CA LEU A 8 -34.00 4.03 20.91
C LEU A 8 -35.47 4.44 20.93
N GLY A 9 -36.16 4.28 22.06
CA GLY A 9 -37.55 4.71 22.24
C GLY A 9 -37.72 6.22 22.44
N GLU A 10 -36.65 6.91 22.81
CA GLU A 10 -36.68 8.32 23.15
C GLU A 10 -36.47 9.24 21.94
N ALA A 11 -37.34 10.23 21.77
CA ALA A 11 -37.33 11.11 20.60
C ALA A 11 -36.03 11.94 20.51
N TYR A 12 -35.43 12.33 21.64
CA TYR A 12 -34.17 13.07 21.66
C TYR A 12 -32.99 12.22 21.16
N PHE A 13 -32.96 10.93 21.52
CA PHE A 13 -31.90 10.01 21.11
C PHE A 13 -32.00 9.69 19.61
N GLN A 14 -33.22 9.56 19.07
CA GLN A 14 -33.43 9.38 17.63
C GLN A 14 -32.95 10.59 16.82
N LYS A 15 -33.23 11.80 17.28
CA LYS A 15 -32.77 13.04 16.63
C LYS A 15 -31.25 13.16 16.69
N ALA A 16 -30.65 12.91 17.86
CA ALA A 16 -29.21 12.87 18.06
C ALA A 16 -28.53 11.88 17.11
N LEU A 17 -29.10 10.68 16.99
CA LEU A 17 -28.58 9.62 16.13
C LEU A 17 -28.69 9.99 14.64
N LEU A 18 -29.85 10.47 14.19
CA LEU A 18 -30.04 10.88 12.79
C LEU A 18 -29.12 12.05 12.41
N GLY A 19 -29.05 13.08 13.26
CA GLY A 19 -28.17 14.23 13.05
C GLY A 19 -26.70 13.82 13.03
N GLY A 20 -26.28 13.02 14.02
CA GLY A 20 -24.91 12.51 14.08
C GLY A 20 -24.54 11.65 12.88
N ILE A 21 -25.44 10.79 12.39
CA ILE A 21 -25.22 10.00 11.18
C ILE A 21 -25.04 10.89 9.95
N LEU A 22 -25.91 11.89 9.76
CA LEU A 22 -25.80 12.83 8.64
C LEU A 22 -24.44 13.54 8.64
N VAL A 23 -24.04 14.07 9.80
CA VAL A 23 -22.75 14.77 9.98
C VAL A 23 -21.58 13.81 9.78
N ALA A 24 -21.64 12.60 10.32
CA ALA A 24 -20.58 11.61 10.20
C ALA A 24 -20.36 11.16 8.75
N VAL A 25 -21.43 10.99 7.99
CA VAL A 25 -21.36 10.60 6.57
C VAL A 25 -20.71 11.73 5.76
N VAL A 26 -21.24 12.95 5.83
CA VAL A 26 -20.69 14.06 5.04
C VAL A 26 -19.27 14.40 5.47
N SER A 27 -18.98 14.40 6.77
CA SER A 27 -17.64 14.69 7.30
C SER A 27 -16.64 13.59 6.98
N GLY A 28 -17.03 12.32 6.98
CA GLY A 28 -16.15 11.23 6.56
C GLY A 28 -15.79 11.31 5.07
N VAL A 29 -16.75 11.66 4.22
CA VAL A 29 -16.56 11.81 2.77
C VAL A 29 -15.68 13.03 2.46
N VAL A 30 -16.05 14.22 2.94
CA VAL A 30 -15.26 15.45 2.76
C VAL A 30 -13.89 15.32 3.42
N GLY A 31 -13.86 14.77 4.63
CA GLY A 31 -12.67 14.51 5.41
C GLY A 31 -11.64 13.65 4.70
N SER A 32 -12.09 12.68 3.91
CA SER A 32 -11.17 11.84 3.12
C SER A 32 -10.34 12.66 2.11
N LEU A 33 -10.95 13.65 1.45
CA LEU A 33 -10.28 14.56 0.53
C LEU A 33 -9.35 15.53 1.27
N VAL A 34 -9.78 16.02 2.44
CA VAL A 34 -8.98 16.92 3.30
C VAL A 34 -7.72 16.21 3.81
N VAL A 35 -7.85 14.96 4.27
CA VAL A 35 -6.73 14.15 4.78
C VAL A 35 -5.73 13.83 3.66
N LEU A 36 -6.20 13.44 2.47
CA LEU A 36 -5.32 13.14 1.33
C LEU A 36 -4.48 14.36 0.91
N ARG A 37 -5.07 15.55 1.00
CA ARG A 37 -4.41 16.83 0.68
C ARG A 37 -3.55 17.39 1.81
N ARG A 38 -3.41 16.65 2.93
CA ARG A 38 -2.67 17.05 4.13
C ARG A 38 -3.21 18.30 4.81
N MET A 39 -4.44 18.72 4.52
CA MET A 39 -5.08 19.90 5.11
C MET A 39 -5.83 19.56 6.41
N ALA A 40 -5.34 18.61 7.21
CA ALA A 40 -6.09 18.08 8.36
C ALA A 40 -6.47 19.17 9.38
N PHE A 41 -5.64 20.20 9.56
CA PHE A 41 -5.92 21.32 10.48
C PHE A 41 -6.92 22.35 9.96
N LEU A 42 -7.37 22.25 8.71
CA LEU A 42 -8.33 23.19 8.12
C LEU A 42 -9.66 23.21 8.88
N GLY A 43 -10.16 22.04 9.30
CA GLY A 43 -11.41 21.93 10.07
C GLY A 43 -11.33 22.65 11.42
N ASP A 44 -10.19 22.51 12.11
CA ASP A 44 -9.95 23.17 13.40
C ASP A 44 -9.83 24.69 13.26
N ALA A 45 -9.14 25.15 12.20
CA ALA A 45 -9.03 26.56 11.89
C ALA A 45 -10.39 27.21 11.60
N LEU A 46 -11.25 26.51 10.85
CA LEU A 46 -12.61 26.95 10.56
C LEU A 46 -13.45 27.04 11.83
N ALA A 47 -13.34 26.06 12.73
CA ALA A 47 -14.11 26.05 13.96
C ALA A 47 -13.79 27.23 14.90
N HIS A 48 -12.51 27.57 15.04
CA HIS A 48 -12.09 28.73 15.83
C HIS A 48 -12.44 30.07 15.14
N ALA A 49 -12.32 30.13 13.81
CA ALA A 49 -12.75 31.29 13.04
C ALA A 49 -14.26 31.56 13.16
N MET A 50 -15.06 30.50 13.26
CA MET A 50 -16.49 30.63 13.48
C MET A 50 -16.84 31.28 14.81
N ILE A 51 -16.15 30.95 15.91
CA ILE A 51 -16.40 31.59 17.22
C ILE A 51 -16.18 33.11 17.09
N ALA A 52 -15.09 33.51 16.43
CA ALA A 52 -14.81 34.91 16.13
C ALA A 52 -15.92 35.54 15.26
N GLY A 53 -16.40 34.81 14.24
CA GLY A 53 -17.46 35.25 13.35
C GLY A 53 -18.84 35.36 14.00
N VAL A 54 -19.18 34.46 14.93
CA VAL A 54 -20.42 34.52 15.72
C VAL A 54 -20.40 35.78 16.59
N ALA A 55 -19.28 36.04 17.27
CA ALA A 55 -19.11 37.25 18.07
C ALA A 55 -19.18 38.52 17.22
N GLY A 56 -18.52 38.52 16.05
CA GLY A 56 -18.56 39.62 15.09
C GLY A 56 -19.95 39.87 14.50
N GLY A 57 -20.66 38.80 14.12
CA GLY A 57 -22.02 38.86 13.59
C GLY A 57 -23.01 39.37 14.62
N TYR A 58 -22.92 38.90 15.87
CA TYR A 58 -23.74 39.39 16.97
C TYR A 58 -23.51 40.90 17.20
N LEU A 59 -22.26 41.34 17.27
CA LEU A 59 -21.92 42.75 17.49
C LEU A 59 -22.36 43.62 16.31
N GLY A 60 -22.09 43.18 15.08
CA GLY A 60 -22.48 43.90 13.87
C GLY A 60 -24.00 44.10 13.78
N MET A 61 -24.77 43.06 14.12
CA MET A 61 -26.23 43.15 14.12
C MET A 61 -26.76 44.08 15.22
N LYS A 62 -26.17 44.00 16.43
CA LYS A 62 -26.51 44.89 17.55
C LYS A 62 -26.18 46.35 17.25
N LEU A 63 -25.06 46.62 16.59
CA LEU A 63 -24.59 47.97 16.27
C LEU A 63 -25.33 48.59 15.07
N LEU A 64 -25.65 47.80 14.04
CA LEU A 64 -26.29 48.28 12.81
C LEU A 64 -27.81 48.34 12.91
N PHE A 65 -28.45 47.38 13.61
CA PHE A 65 -29.90 47.24 13.61
C PHE A 65 -30.55 47.44 14.99
N GLY A 66 -29.77 47.52 16.07
CA GLY A 66 -30.29 47.77 17.43
C GLY A 66 -31.23 46.69 17.99
N LEU A 67 -31.36 45.56 17.30
CA LEU A 67 -32.25 44.45 17.65
C LEU A 67 -31.48 43.36 18.40
N GLU A 68 -32.17 42.63 19.30
CA GLU A 68 -31.66 41.40 19.90
C GLU A 68 -31.40 40.37 18.78
N ALA A 69 -30.16 39.91 18.68
CA ALA A 69 -29.68 39.15 17.52
C ALA A 69 -30.47 37.84 17.32
N HIS A 70 -30.98 37.63 16.10
CA HIS A 70 -31.60 36.38 15.70
C HIS A 70 -30.52 35.35 15.29
N ALA A 71 -30.76 34.07 15.60
CA ALA A 71 -29.89 32.93 15.27
C ALA A 71 -29.34 32.91 13.82
N PRO A 72 -30.09 33.30 12.76
CA PRO A 72 -29.57 33.31 11.39
C PRO A 72 -28.39 34.27 11.18
N GLY A 73 -28.35 35.40 11.89
CA GLY A 73 -27.28 36.39 11.74
C GLY A 73 -25.94 35.96 12.31
N MET A 74 -25.99 35.18 13.39
CA MET A 74 -24.80 34.57 13.99
C MET A 74 -24.19 33.54 13.04
N LEU A 75 -25.02 32.75 12.35
CA LEU A 75 -24.59 31.81 11.31
C LEU A 75 -24.01 32.50 10.07
N VAL A 76 -24.60 33.63 9.64
CA VAL A 76 -24.03 34.41 8.52
C VAL A 76 -22.68 35.01 8.93
N GLY A 77 -22.55 35.53 10.15
CA GLY A 77 -21.28 36.04 10.68
C GLY A 77 -20.20 34.95 10.77
N SER A 78 -20.55 33.75 11.24
CA SER A 78 -19.63 32.61 11.29
C SER A 78 -19.19 32.16 9.90
N LEU A 79 -20.11 32.09 8.95
CA LEU A 79 -19.81 31.71 7.56
C LEU A 79 -18.88 32.74 6.89
N ILE A 80 -19.15 34.03 7.06
CA ILE A 80 -18.29 35.11 6.53
C ILE A 80 -16.88 35.00 7.12
N ALA A 81 -16.76 34.83 8.44
CA ALA A 81 -15.46 34.69 9.09
C ALA A 81 -14.71 33.43 8.64
N ALA A 82 -15.42 32.31 8.46
CA ALA A 82 -14.84 31.07 7.96
C ALA A 82 -14.31 31.23 6.53
N VAL A 83 -15.10 31.82 5.62
CA VAL A 83 -14.67 32.10 4.23
C VAL A 83 -13.52 33.11 4.19
N LEU A 84 -13.58 34.16 5.00
CA LEU A 84 -12.51 35.16 5.11
C LEU A 84 -11.20 34.52 5.59
N THR A 85 -11.27 33.65 6.61
CA THR A 85 -10.09 32.96 7.14
C THR A 85 -9.45 32.05 6.10
N VAL A 86 -10.26 31.29 5.35
CA VAL A 86 -9.79 30.48 4.23
C VAL A 86 -9.10 31.33 3.18
N PHE A 87 -9.71 32.45 2.81
CA PHE A 87 -9.12 33.37 1.84
C PHE A 87 -7.77 33.91 2.32
N LEU A 88 -7.67 34.29 3.60
CA LEU A 88 -6.41 34.72 4.22
C LEU A 88 -5.36 33.61 4.19
N ILE A 89 -5.72 32.38 4.56
CA ILE A 89 -4.83 31.20 4.50
C ILE A 89 -4.30 31.01 3.07
N GLY A 90 -5.19 30.96 2.08
CA GLY A 90 -4.83 30.76 0.67
C GLY A 90 -4.04 31.93 0.08
N PHE A 91 -4.26 33.16 0.55
CA PHE A 91 -3.46 34.32 0.16
C PHE A 91 -2.04 34.23 0.71
N VAL A 92 -1.90 33.93 2.01
CA VAL A 92 -0.60 33.81 2.67
C VAL A 92 0.20 32.64 2.11
N SER A 93 -0.43 31.49 1.86
CA SER A 93 0.26 30.32 1.30
C SER A 93 0.76 30.55 -0.13
N ARG A 94 0.06 31.37 -0.93
CA ARG A 94 0.48 31.71 -2.30
C ARG A 94 1.53 32.80 -2.38
N VAL A 95 1.47 33.80 -1.50
CA VAL A 95 2.40 34.95 -1.54
C VAL A 95 3.68 34.65 -0.75
N SER A 96 3.63 33.79 0.26
CA SER A 96 4.76 33.48 1.13
C SER A 96 5.41 32.13 0.79
N ARG A 97 6.66 31.94 1.21
CA ARG A 97 7.36 30.64 1.14
C ARG A 97 7.00 29.69 2.31
N VAL A 98 6.02 30.07 3.12
CA VAL A 98 5.58 29.32 4.29
C VAL A 98 4.73 28.13 3.84
N LYS A 99 4.96 26.96 4.46
CA LYS A 99 4.16 25.74 4.19
C LYS A 99 2.70 25.98 4.58
N GLU A 100 1.78 25.42 3.79
CA GLU A 100 0.34 25.60 3.97
C GLU A 100 -0.15 25.27 5.39
N ASP A 101 0.31 24.17 6.00
CA ASP A 101 0.01 23.81 7.39
C ASP A 101 0.41 24.90 8.41
N ALA A 102 1.55 25.55 8.19
CA ALA A 102 2.01 26.64 9.04
C ALA A 102 1.20 27.93 8.79
N SER A 103 0.82 28.21 7.55
CA SER A 103 -0.08 29.32 7.22
C SER A 103 -1.47 29.14 7.86
N ILE A 104 -2.03 27.93 7.81
CA ILE A 104 -3.27 27.57 8.53
C ILE A 104 -3.07 27.87 10.02
N GLY A 105 -1.97 27.39 10.61
CA GLY A 105 -1.57 27.61 12.00
C GLY A 105 -1.59 29.08 12.44
N ILE A 106 -0.86 29.93 11.70
CA ILE A 106 -0.69 31.34 12.05
C ILE A 106 -1.99 32.12 11.83
N MET A 107 -2.72 31.85 10.74
CA MET A 107 -3.97 32.56 10.46
C MET A 107 -5.07 32.18 11.44
N TYR A 108 -5.23 30.90 11.80
CA TYR A 108 -6.28 30.50 12.74
C TYR A 108 -6.04 31.09 14.13
N THR A 109 -4.80 31.04 14.63
CA THR A 109 -4.46 31.59 15.94
C THR A 109 -4.70 33.10 15.98
N GLY A 110 -4.36 33.81 14.90
CA GLY A 110 -4.62 35.23 14.74
C GLY A 110 -6.11 35.59 14.74
N VAL A 111 -6.92 34.91 13.92
CA VAL A 111 -8.38 35.15 13.86
C VAL A 111 -9.05 34.79 15.18
N PHE A 112 -8.64 33.69 15.80
CA PHE A 112 -9.16 33.30 17.11
C PHE A 112 -8.82 34.33 18.19
N ALA A 113 -7.57 34.78 18.27
CA ALA A 113 -7.16 35.83 19.19
C ALA A 113 -7.95 37.14 18.96
N ALA A 114 -8.18 37.52 17.70
CA ALA A 114 -9.00 38.68 17.37
C ALA A 114 -10.45 38.51 17.85
N GLY A 115 -11.05 37.33 17.65
CA GLY A 115 -12.38 36.99 18.16
C GLY A 115 -12.47 37.04 19.68
N VAL A 116 -11.50 36.46 20.38
CA VAL A 116 -11.43 36.48 21.85
C VAL A 116 -11.29 37.91 22.38
N VAL A 117 -10.44 38.73 21.75
CA VAL A 117 -10.33 40.16 22.10
C VAL A 117 -11.66 40.88 21.89
N LEU A 118 -12.36 40.60 20.79
CA LEU A 118 -13.67 41.17 20.51
C LEU A 118 -14.68 40.79 21.59
N VAL A 119 -14.78 39.51 21.96
CA VAL A 119 -15.67 39.05 23.03
C VAL A 119 -15.30 39.68 24.38
N SER A 120 -14.00 39.78 24.68
CA SER A 120 -13.50 40.35 25.94
C SER A 120 -13.83 41.83 26.09
N VAL A 121 -13.64 42.62 25.03
CA VAL A 121 -13.94 44.06 25.01
C VAL A 121 -15.45 44.31 25.14
N PHE A 122 -16.27 43.47 24.51
CA PHE A 122 -17.73 43.62 24.49
C PHE A 122 -18.46 42.66 25.46
N ARG A 123 -17.80 42.24 26.55
CA ARG A 123 -18.32 41.27 27.54
C ARG A 123 -19.68 41.63 28.14
N GLU A 124 -19.99 42.92 28.28
CA GLU A 124 -21.29 43.38 28.82
C GLU A 124 -22.44 43.18 27.82
N HIS A 125 -22.11 43.03 26.54
CA HIS A 125 -23.07 42.96 25.45
C HIS A 125 -23.21 41.55 24.88
N ILE A 126 -22.20 40.70 25.02
CA ILE A 126 -22.11 39.36 24.42
C ILE A 126 -22.23 38.29 25.51
N HIS A 127 -23.38 37.64 25.58
CA HIS A 127 -23.61 36.47 26.44
C HIS A 127 -23.61 35.20 25.56
N ILE A 128 -22.44 34.80 25.07
CA ILE A 128 -22.28 33.53 24.35
C ILE A 128 -21.81 32.47 25.35
N ASP A 129 -22.57 31.38 25.49
CA ASP A 129 -22.10 30.21 26.23
C ASP A 129 -21.06 29.45 25.39
N LEU A 130 -19.79 29.81 25.62
CA LEU A 130 -18.65 29.18 24.95
C LEU A 130 -18.55 27.68 25.26
N MET A 131 -18.92 27.25 26.46
CA MET A 131 -18.83 25.85 26.86
C MET A 131 -19.83 25.01 26.08
N HIS A 132 -21.06 25.51 25.94
CA HIS A 132 -22.07 24.86 25.11
C HIS A 132 -21.64 24.78 23.63
N PHE A 133 -21.01 25.83 23.10
CA PHE A 133 -20.53 25.83 21.71
C PHE A 133 -19.34 24.88 21.45
N ILE A 134 -18.41 24.79 22.41
CA ILE A 134 -17.21 23.94 22.28
C ILE A 134 -17.58 22.47 22.46
N MET A 135 -18.38 22.15 23.48
CA MET A 135 -18.74 20.75 23.80
C MET A 135 -19.91 20.22 22.96
N GLY A 136 -20.81 21.10 22.53
CA GLY A 136 -22.07 20.73 21.90
C GLY A 136 -23.01 19.98 22.86
N ASP A 137 -24.30 20.03 22.58
CA ASP A 137 -25.27 19.13 23.19
C ASP A 137 -25.93 18.27 22.11
N VAL A 138 -25.28 17.15 21.81
CA VAL A 138 -25.73 16.19 20.80
C VAL A 138 -27.11 15.62 21.16
N LEU A 139 -27.56 15.70 22.42
CA LEU A 139 -28.86 15.21 22.85
C LEU A 139 -29.97 16.26 22.67
N ALA A 140 -29.63 17.55 22.61
CA ALA A 140 -30.56 18.67 22.48
C ALA A 140 -30.70 19.18 21.03
N VAL A 141 -30.72 18.27 20.04
CA VAL A 141 -30.84 18.65 18.62
C VAL A 141 -32.24 19.19 18.30
N GLY A 142 -32.30 20.44 17.83
CA GLY A 142 -33.53 21.05 17.32
C GLY A 142 -33.91 20.56 15.91
N ASP A 143 -35.19 20.65 15.55
CA ASP A 143 -35.66 20.27 14.22
C ASP A 143 -35.05 21.14 13.11
N ALA A 144 -34.86 22.43 13.39
CA ALA A 144 -34.25 23.38 12.45
C ALA A 144 -32.79 22.99 12.12
N ASP A 145 -31.99 22.65 13.13
CA ASP A 145 -30.60 22.20 12.93
C ASP A 145 -30.54 20.93 12.09
N LEU A 146 -31.46 19.99 12.33
CA LEU A 146 -31.54 18.74 11.56
C LEU A 146 -31.86 19.00 10.08
N TYR A 147 -32.79 19.90 9.76
CA TYR A 147 -33.09 20.26 8.37
C TYR A 147 -31.91 20.97 7.68
N VAL A 148 -31.23 21.88 8.39
CA VAL A 148 -30.04 22.57 7.86
C VAL A 148 -28.90 21.59 7.62
N ALA A 149 -28.66 20.65 8.53
CA ALA A 149 -27.66 19.60 8.39
C ALA A 149 -28.01 18.65 7.24
N ALA A 150 -29.27 18.24 7.10
CA ALA A 150 -29.73 17.37 6.02
C ALA A 150 -29.59 18.05 4.64
N PHE A 151 -29.98 19.32 4.52
CA PHE A 151 -29.82 20.09 3.29
C PHE A 151 -28.34 20.26 2.92
N THR A 152 -27.52 20.65 3.90
CA THR A 152 -26.06 20.81 3.71
C THR A 152 -25.40 19.50 3.30
N CYS A 153 -25.75 18.39 3.97
CA CYS A 153 -25.25 17.07 3.67
C CYS A 153 -25.60 16.67 2.22
N GLY A 154 -26.86 16.81 1.82
CA GLY A 154 -27.31 16.53 0.45
C GLY A 154 -26.62 17.38 -0.60
N LEU A 155 -26.48 18.69 -0.36
CA LEU A 155 -25.80 19.63 -1.25
C LEU A 155 -24.32 19.26 -1.45
N VAL A 156 -23.58 19.07 -0.34
CA VAL A 156 -22.14 18.80 -0.38
C VAL A 156 -21.84 17.43 -0.99
N LEU A 157 -22.61 16.40 -0.65
CA LEU A 157 -22.44 15.08 -1.26
C LEU A 157 -22.74 15.11 -2.76
N THR A 158 -23.74 15.89 -3.19
CA THR A 158 -24.05 16.07 -4.61
C THR A 158 -22.91 16.75 -5.35
N ILE A 159 -22.33 17.81 -4.78
CA ILE A 159 -21.16 18.50 -5.35
C ILE A 159 -19.97 17.53 -5.48
N ILE A 160 -19.68 16.76 -4.43
CA ILE A 160 -18.58 15.80 -4.44
C ILE A 160 -18.81 14.68 -5.46
N LEU A 161 -20.03 14.16 -5.58
CA LEU A 161 -20.39 13.16 -6.58
C LEU A 161 -20.23 13.70 -8.00
N LEU A 162 -20.72 14.91 -8.27
CA LEU A 162 -20.66 15.53 -9.59
C LEU A 162 -19.21 15.80 -10.03
N PHE A 163 -18.37 16.28 -9.11
CA PHE A 163 -16.96 16.63 -9.37
C PHE A 163 -15.97 15.55 -8.91
N TYR A 164 -16.44 14.31 -8.68
CA TYR A 164 -15.63 13.24 -8.08
C TYR A 164 -14.30 13.01 -8.82
N ARG A 165 -14.36 12.86 -10.15
CA ARG A 165 -13.17 12.64 -11.00
C ARG A 165 -12.19 13.81 -10.91
N SER A 166 -12.70 15.04 -10.89
CA SER A 166 -11.87 16.24 -10.81
C SER A 166 -11.19 16.36 -9.45
N PHE A 167 -11.91 16.07 -8.35
CA PHE A 167 -11.32 16.02 -7.01
C PHE A 167 -10.31 14.91 -6.86
N GLN A 168 -10.52 13.75 -7.48
CA GLN A 168 -9.59 12.63 -7.45
C GLN A 168 -8.26 13.04 -8.08
N ILE A 169 -8.25 13.49 -9.34
CA ILE A 169 -7.00 13.87 -10.04
C ILE A 169 -6.30 15.00 -9.29
N LEU A 170 -7.04 16.03 -8.87
CA LEU A 170 -6.49 17.17 -8.16
C LEU A 170 -5.86 16.80 -6.80
N SER A 171 -6.36 15.76 -6.12
CA SER A 171 -5.80 15.34 -4.83
C SER A 171 -4.54 14.48 -4.97
N PHE A 172 -4.33 13.81 -6.11
CA PHE A 172 -3.15 12.98 -6.37
C PHE A 172 -2.05 13.74 -7.12
N ASP A 173 -2.41 14.52 -8.14
CA ASP A 173 -1.48 15.31 -8.93
C ASP A 173 -2.15 16.62 -9.44
N PRO A 174 -1.98 17.74 -8.71
CA PRO A 174 -2.52 19.03 -9.13
C PRO A 174 -1.86 19.58 -10.39
N VAL A 175 -0.62 19.20 -10.71
CA VAL A 175 0.10 19.66 -11.90
C VAL A 175 -0.47 18.98 -13.15
N MET A 176 -0.68 17.66 -13.08
CA MET A 176 -1.37 16.91 -14.13
C MET A 176 -2.80 17.42 -14.32
N ALA A 177 -3.53 17.69 -13.24
CA ALA A 177 -4.88 18.27 -13.31
C ALA A 177 -4.89 19.58 -14.12
N ALA A 178 -3.94 20.48 -13.85
CA ALA A 178 -3.82 21.74 -14.60
C ALA A 178 -3.46 21.51 -16.07
N ALA A 179 -2.58 20.55 -16.38
CA ALA A 179 -2.15 20.23 -17.74
C ALA A 179 -3.30 19.70 -18.63
N ILE A 180 -4.22 18.92 -18.06
CA ILE A 180 -5.41 18.40 -18.77
C ILE A 180 -6.59 19.39 -18.79
N GLY A 181 -6.41 20.62 -18.32
CA GLY A 181 -7.41 21.70 -18.38
C GLY A 181 -8.41 21.72 -17.22
N VAL A 182 -8.16 21.02 -16.12
CA VAL A 182 -9.02 21.08 -14.92
C VAL A 182 -8.77 22.43 -14.20
N PRO A 183 -9.82 23.19 -13.84
CA PRO A 183 -9.67 24.46 -13.13
C PRO A 183 -9.33 24.24 -11.66
N VAL A 184 -8.05 23.97 -11.37
CA VAL A 184 -7.50 23.65 -10.04
C VAL A 184 -7.97 24.63 -8.96
N VAL A 185 -7.77 25.93 -9.19
CA VAL A 185 -8.09 26.99 -8.21
C VAL A 185 -9.57 27.02 -7.86
N LEU A 186 -10.45 26.83 -8.85
CA LEU A 186 -11.90 26.80 -8.63
C LEU A 186 -12.28 25.62 -7.73
N LEU A 187 -11.75 24.43 -8.03
CA LEU A 187 -12.06 23.22 -7.27
C LEU A 187 -11.53 23.27 -5.84
N ASP A 188 -10.37 23.89 -5.62
CA ASP A 188 -9.88 24.12 -4.25
C ASP A 188 -10.82 25.01 -3.44
N TYR A 189 -11.35 26.08 -4.05
CA TYR A 189 -12.38 26.90 -3.39
C TYR A 189 -13.68 26.13 -3.18
N VAL A 190 -14.14 25.33 -4.15
CA VAL A 190 -15.36 24.51 -4.00
C VAL A 190 -15.20 23.50 -2.86
N LEU A 191 -14.06 22.81 -2.76
CA LEU A 191 -13.79 21.90 -1.65
C LEU A 191 -13.80 22.64 -0.33
N THR A 192 -13.11 23.78 -0.26
CA THR A 192 -12.98 24.52 1.00
C THR A 192 -14.29 25.14 1.46
N ILE A 193 -15.11 25.66 0.53
CA ILE A 193 -16.47 26.12 0.83
C ILE A 193 -17.34 24.96 1.30
N SER A 194 -17.20 23.77 0.70
CA SER A 194 -17.92 22.57 1.13
C SER A 194 -17.54 22.15 2.55
N VAL A 195 -16.24 22.14 2.87
CA VAL A 195 -15.74 21.88 4.24
C VAL A 195 -16.30 22.91 5.22
N SER A 196 -16.23 24.21 4.87
CA SER A 196 -16.74 25.30 5.69
C SER A 196 -18.24 25.14 5.96
N LEU A 197 -19.04 24.83 4.94
CA LEU A 197 -20.48 24.65 5.08
C LEU A 197 -20.81 23.46 6.00
N VAL A 198 -20.10 22.33 5.84
CA VAL A 198 -20.25 21.17 6.73
C VAL A 198 -19.90 21.52 8.16
N VAL A 199 -18.76 22.17 8.37
CA VAL A 199 -18.29 22.54 9.71
C VAL A 199 -19.26 23.52 10.38
N VAL A 200 -19.72 24.56 9.66
CA VAL A 200 -20.67 25.57 10.17
C VAL A 200 -22.00 24.96 10.54
N SER A 201 -22.58 24.13 9.66
CA SER A 201 -23.88 23.51 9.92
C SER A 201 -23.83 22.45 11.02
N ALA A 202 -22.71 21.76 11.19
CA ALA A 202 -22.59 20.68 12.17
C ALA A 202 -22.25 21.19 13.58
N VAL A 203 -21.55 22.32 13.71
CA VAL A 203 -21.08 22.80 15.03
C VAL A 203 -22.22 23.22 15.95
N SER A 204 -23.32 23.79 15.44
CA SER A 204 -24.47 24.15 16.29
C SER A 204 -25.11 22.92 16.95
N MET A 205 -25.10 21.79 16.27
CA MET A 205 -25.73 20.55 16.73
C MET A 205 -24.79 19.67 17.56
N VAL A 206 -23.53 19.58 17.16
CA VAL A 206 -22.62 18.52 17.59
C VAL A 206 -21.45 19.05 18.42
N GLY A 207 -21.15 20.35 18.31
CA GLY A 207 -20.02 21.00 18.95
C GLY A 207 -18.73 20.92 18.13
N VAL A 208 -17.83 21.87 18.37
CA VAL A 208 -16.57 22.03 17.63
C VAL A 208 -15.69 20.78 17.69
N ILE A 209 -15.49 20.23 18.89
CA ILE A 209 -14.54 19.12 19.11
C ILE A 209 -14.95 17.91 18.27
N LEU A 210 -16.23 17.56 18.30
CA LEU A 210 -16.73 16.36 17.63
C LEU A 210 -16.79 16.55 16.10
N VAL A 211 -17.11 17.75 15.60
CA VAL A 211 -17.09 18.01 14.16
C VAL A 211 -15.68 17.86 13.58
N VAL A 212 -14.67 18.46 14.22
CA VAL A 212 -13.26 18.31 13.80
C VAL A 212 -12.83 16.85 13.88
N GLY A 213 -13.23 16.16 14.96
CA GLY A 213 -12.98 14.73 15.14
C GLY A 213 -13.56 13.87 14.02
N LEU A 214 -14.84 14.05 13.68
CA LEU A 214 -15.53 13.30 12.63
C LEU A 214 -15.03 13.64 11.22
N LEU A 215 -14.46 14.83 11.01
CA LEU A 215 -13.84 15.20 9.76
C LEU A 215 -12.48 14.50 9.55
N ILE A 216 -11.70 14.30 10.61
CA ILE A 216 -10.30 13.83 10.49
C ILE A 216 -10.17 12.34 10.85
N THR A 217 -10.65 11.93 12.01
CA THR A 217 -10.34 10.61 12.59
C THR A 217 -10.94 9.44 11.80
N PRO A 218 -12.20 9.45 11.36
CA PRO A 218 -12.74 8.39 10.51
C PRO A 218 -12.04 8.29 9.15
N ALA A 219 -11.70 9.44 8.56
CA ALA A 219 -10.96 9.52 7.30
C ALA A 219 -9.53 8.98 7.44
N ALA A 220 -8.80 9.35 8.51
CA ALA A 220 -7.49 8.82 8.82
C ALA A 220 -7.53 7.31 9.14
N THR A 221 -8.59 6.86 9.82
CA THR A 221 -8.82 5.43 10.07
C THR A 221 -9.00 4.69 8.75
N ALA A 222 -9.84 5.19 7.84
CA ALA A 222 -10.06 4.61 6.52
C ALA A 222 -8.80 4.62 5.65
N TYR A 223 -7.98 5.66 5.75
CA TYR A 223 -6.70 5.79 5.04
C TYR A 223 -5.72 4.65 5.38
N LEU A 224 -5.80 4.06 6.58
CA LEU A 224 -4.97 2.92 6.97
C LEU A 224 -5.41 1.59 6.34
N LEU A 225 -6.65 1.49 5.83
CA LEU A 225 -7.20 0.25 5.24
C LEU A 225 -7.42 0.32 3.73
N ALA A 226 -7.51 1.51 3.13
CA ALA A 226 -7.90 1.66 1.73
C ALA A 226 -6.79 2.25 0.85
N ASP A 227 -6.51 1.56 -0.26
CA ASP A 227 -5.60 2.04 -1.32
C ASP A 227 -6.34 2.81 -2.44
N ARG A 228 -7.68 2.91 -2.38
CA ARG A 228 -8.52 3.59 -3.39
C ARG A 228 -9.43 4.63 -2.73
N LEU A 229 -9.53 5.83 -3.32
CA LEU A 229 -10.31 6.96 -2.78
C LEU A 229 -11.78 6.60 -2.54
N GLU A 230 -12.45 5.93 -3.48
CA GLU A 230 -13.86 5.50 -3.33
C GLU A 230 -14.07 4.64 -2.08
N ARG A 231 -13.17 3.67 -1.89
CA ARG A 231 -13.19 2.77 -0.73
C ARG A 231 -12.86 3.52 0.55
N MET A 232 -11.95 4.48 0.50
CA MET A 232 -11.60 5.34 1.62
C MET A 232 -12.80 6.20 2.06
N MET A 233 -13.52 6.82 1.12
CA MET A 233 -14.73 7.62 1.39
C MET A 233 -15.83 6.77 2.03
N ALA A 234 -16.09 5.59 1.48
CA ALA A 234 -17.10 4.67 2.00
C ALA A 234 -16.73 4.16 3.41
N LEU A 235 -15.48 3.74 3.62
CA LEU A 235 -15.02 3.28 4.94
C LEU A 235 -15.02 4.42 5.96
N ALA A 236 -14.65 5.65 5.58
CA ALA A 236 -14.68 6.80 6.46
C ALA A 236 -16.11 7.10 6.95
N ALA A 237 -17.10 7.03 6.06
CA ALA A 237 -18.51 7.18 6.43
C ALA A 237 -18.97 6.06 7.37
N VAL A 238 -18.61 4.80 7.09
CA VAL A 238 -18.94 3.65 7.97
C VAL A 238 -18.32 3.81 9.35
N PHE A 239 -17.04 4.17 9.42
CA PHE A 239 -16.32 4.41 10.67
C PHE A 239 -16.83 5.63 11.43
N GLY A 240 -17.31 6.66 10.74
CA GLY A 240 -17.96 7.81 11.36
C GLY A 240 -19.30 7.43 11.97
N VAL A 241 -20.15 6.72 11.23
CA VAL A 241 -21.46 6.25 11.71
C VAL A 241 -21.30 5.30 12.90
N SER A 242 -20.37 4.34 12.83
CA SER A 242 -20.08 3.45 13.96
C SER A 242 -19.60 4.22 15.18
N SER A 243 -18.84 5.31 14.98
CA SER A 243 -18.39 6.17 16.07
C SER A 243 -19.53 6.91 16.74
N VAL A 244 -20.45 7.48 15.96
CA VAL A 244 -21.65 8.17 16.50
C VAL A 244 -22.53 7.19 17.26
N VAL A 245 -22.83 6.03 16.69
CA VAL A 245 -23.64 5.00 17.35
C VAL A 245 -22.98 4.57 18.66
N GLY A 246 -21.72 4.10 18.60
CA GLY A 246 -21.00 3.62 19.77
C GLY A 246 -20.77 4.70 20.83
N GLY A 247 -20.49 5.93 20.40
CA GLY A 247 -20.27 7.07 21.25
C GLY A 247 -21.53 7.57 21.98
N LEU A 248 -22.68 7.58 21.31
CA LEU A 248 -23.96 7.92 21.95
C LEU A 248 -24.36 6.89 23.01
N TYR A 249 -24.14 5.59 22.75
CA TYR A 249 -24.32 4.56 23.79
C TYR A 249 -23.34 4.75 24.96
N LEU A 250 -22.09 5.11 24.68
CA LEU A 250 -21.08 5.39 25.72
C LEU A 250 -21.46 6.62 26.56
N CYS A 251 -22.02 7.66 25.93
CA CYS A 251 -22.56 8.85 26.58
C CYS A 251 -23.65 8.49 27.60
N VAL A 252 -24.64 7.69 27.20
CA VAL A 252 -25.73 7.24 28.09
C VAL A 252 -25.21 6.37 29.24
N LEU A 253 -24.20 5.53 28.98
CA LEU A 253 -23.64 4.64 30.01
C LEU A 253 -22.81 5.41 31.06
N LEU A 254 -22.10 6.46 30.64
CA LEU A 254 -21.18 7.21 31.50
C LEU A 254 -21.76 8.52 32.05
N ASP A 255 -22.97 8.88 31.65
CA ASP A 255 -23.60 10.20 31.92
C ASP A 255 -22.64 11.36 31.59
N ALA A 256 -21.97 11.24 30.43
CA ALA A 256 -20.92 12.13 29.97
C ALA A 256 -21.37 13.02 28.79
N SER A 257 -20.56 14.00 28.38
CA SER A 257 -20.89 14.83 27.22
C SER A 257 -20.97 14.00 25.93
N GLY A 258 -22.05 14.18 25.16
CA GLY A 258 -22.26 13.44 23.91
C GLY A 258 -21.12 13.62 22.91
N GLY A 259 -20.66 14.87 22.72
CA GLY A 259 -19.54 15.21 21.84
C GLY A 259 -18.23 14.51 22.22
N GLY A 260 -17.88 14.57 23.51
CA GLY A 260 -16.66 13.97 24.05
C GLY A 260 -16.67 12.44 23.98
N ALA A 261 -17.80 11.81 24.33
CA ALA A 261 -17.95 10.36 24.30
C ALA A 261 -17.76 9.78 22.89
N VAL A 262 -18.36 10.42 21.87
CA VAL A 262 -18.19 10.02 20.47
C VAL A 262 -16.75 10.22 20.00
N MET A 263 -16.09 11.31 20.40
CA MET A 263 -14.68 11.54 20.03
C MET A 263 -13.74 10.49 20.66
N LEU A 264 -13.96 10.12 21.92
CA LEU A 264 -13.20 9.07 22.59
C LEU A 264 -13.40 7.71 21.89
N PHE A 265 -14.64 7.38 21.54
CA PHE A 265 -14.91 6.14 20.80
C PHE A 265 -14.25 6.13 19.42
N CYS A 266 -14.31 7.26 18.70
CA CYS A 266 -13.65 7.40 17.39
C CYS A 266 -12.12 7.22 17.50
N THR A 267 -11.52 7.82 18.53
CA THR A 267 -10.08 7.70 18.81
C THR A 267 -9.68 6.27 19.17
N LEU A 268 -10.50 5.58 19.97
CA LEU A 268 -10.30 4.17 20.29
C LEU A 268 -10.37 3.31 19.01
N GLN A 269 -11.36 3.55 18.17
CA GLN A 269 -11.52 2.85 16.90
C GLN A 269 -10.30 3.03 15.98
N PHE A 270 -9.78 4.27 15.88
CA PHE A 270 -8.54 4.56 15.16
C PHE A 270 -7.35 3.77 15.72
N LEU A 271 -7.17 3.75 17.05
CA LEU A 271 -6.06 3.05 17.70
C LEU A 271 -6.13 1.53 17.45
N VAL A 272 -7.31 0.94 17.54
CA VAL A 272 -7.54 -0.49 17.25
C VAL A 272 -7.17 -0.80 15.81
N VAL A 273 -7.62 0.02 14.87
CA VAL A 273 -7.28 -0.13 13.45
C VAL A 273 -5.78 0.03 13.22
N LEU A 274 -5.12 1.00 13.84
CA LEU A 274 -3.67 1.22 13.72
C LEU A 274 -2.87 0.00 14.19
N VAL A 275 -3.35 -0.70 15.21
CA VAL A 275 -2.69 -1.93 15.70
C VAL A 275 -2.90 -3.09 14.71
N VAL A 276 -4.12 -3.27 14.21
CA VAL A 276 -4.55 -4.45 13.42
C VAL A 276 -4.30 -4.31 11.91
N ALA A 277 -4.11 -3.10 11.38
CA ALA A 277 -4.06 -2.86 9.94
C ALA A 277 -3.04 -3.77 9.21
N PRO A 278 -3.42 -4.43 8.10
CA PRO A 278 -2.64 -5.51 7.50
C PRO A 278 -1.35 -5.02 6.80
N ARG A 279 -1.38 -3.82 6.20
CA ARG A 279 -0.23 -3.24 5.48
C ARG A 279 0.56 -2.24 6.30
N TYR A 280 -0.12 -1.38 7.05
CA TYR A 280 0.49 -0.28 7.80
C TYR A 280 0.44 -0.47 9.32
N GLY A 281 -0.20 -1.53 9.81
CA GLY A 281 -0.40 -1.74 11.23
C GLY A 281 0.85 -2.23 11.96
N LEU A 282 0.89 -1.91 13.26
CA LEU A 282 1.99 -2.26 14.15
C LEU A 282 2.21 -3.78 14.22
N LEU A 283 1.14 -4.58 14.26
CA LEU A 283 1.22 -6.04 14.29
C LEU A 283 1.77 -6.62 12.98
N ALA A 284 1.36 -6.08 11.84
CA ALA A 284 1.86 -6.54 10.54
C ALA A 284 3.33 -6.19 10.34
N ARG A 285 3.76 -5.01 10.81
CA ARG A 285 5.17 -4.59 10.82
C ARG A 285 5.99 -5.48 11.76
N TRP A 286 5.50 -5.73 12.97
CA TRP A 286 6.16 -6.61 13.93
C TRP A 286 6.29 -8.03 13.35
N ARG A 287 5.21 -8.58 12.77
CA ARG A 287 5.24 -9.91 12.13
C ARG A 287 6.22 -9.98 10.95
N ARG A 288 6.28 -8.94 10.09
CA ARG A 288 7.25 -8.87 8.98
C ARG A 288 8.69 -8.77 9.47
N GLN A 289 8.96 -7.95 10.49
CA GLN A 289 10.28 -7.86 11.12
C GLN A 289 10.71 -9.17 11.81
N HIS A 290 9.75 -10.01 12.19
CA HIS A 290 10.02 -11.29 12.85
C HIS A 290 10.00 -12.50 11.90
N ALA A 291 9.55 -12.34 10.65
CA ALA A 291 9.65 -13.35 9.61
C ALA A 291 11.12 -13.49 9.18
N ALA A 292 11.53 -14.72 8.83
CA ALA A 292 12.84 -14.93 8.23
C ALA A 292 12.86 -14.20 6.86
N PRO A 293 13.91 -13.41 6.56
CA PRO A 293 14.09 -12.83 5.24
C PRO A 293 14.10 -13.95 4.19
N PRO A 294 13.46 -13.78 3.02
CA PRO A 294 13.55 -14.74 1.93
C PRO A 294 15.00 -15.04 1.52
N GLN A 295 15.85 -14.01 1.50
CA GLN A 295 17.28 -14.14 1.17
C GLN A 295 17.97 -15.17 2.07
N LEU A 296 17.74 -15.08 3.39
CA LEU A 296 18.30 -16.01 4.36
C LEU A 296 17.87 -17.47 4.10
N ILE A 297 16.67 -17.69 3.56
CA ILE A 297 16.21 -19.04 3.23
C ILE A 297 16.95 -19.53 1.97
N GLU A 298 17.10 -18.66 0.97
CA GLU A 298 17.83 -18.95 -0.28
C GLU A 298 19.32 -19.22 -0.02
N ASP A 299 19.99 -18.45 0.85
CA ASP A 299 21.38 -18.69 1.26
C ASP A 299 21.55 -20.08 1.88
N ILE A 300 20.63 -20.45 2.79
CA ILE A 300 20.65 -21.76 3.47
C ILE A 300 20.43 -22.89 2.45
N LEU A 301 19.52 -22.69 1.50
CA LEU A 301 19.25 -23.65 0.42
C LEU A 301 20.49 -23.83 -0.46
N ALA A 302 21.08 -22.74 -0.95
CA ALA A 302 22.27 -22.77 -1.80
C ALA A 302 23.47 -23.42 -1.08
N LEU A 303 23.72 -23.05 0.18
CA LEU A 303 24.76 -23.65 1.01
C LEU A 303 24.54 -25.16 1.21
N ALA A 304 23.30 -25.59 1.46
CA ALA A 304 22.97 -26.99 1.64
C ALA A 304 23.08 -27.80 0.34
N ALA A 305 22.70 -27.25 -0.81
CA ALA A 305 22.88 -27.89 -2.11
C ALA A 305 24.37 -28.14 -2.42
N ARG A 306 25.27 -27.23 -2.04
CA ARG A 306 26.73 -27.43 -2.16
C ARG A 306 27.30 -28.54 -1.25
N ARG A 307 26.50 -29.07 -0.31
CA ARG A 307 26.88 -30.15 0.62
C ARG A 307 25.89 -31.33 0.59
N ASP A 308 25.50 -31.77 -0.60
CA ASP A 308 24.63 -32.93 -0.84
C ASP A 308 23.26 -32.84 -0.13
N GLY A 309 22.79 -31.62 0.15
CA GLY A 309 21.48 -31.38 0.76
C GLY A 309 21.42 -31.62 2.27
N ALA A 310 22.54 -31.90 2.95
CA ALA A 310 22.56 -32.13 4.40
C ALA A 310 23.59 -31.23 5.10
N MET A 311 23.17 -30.50 6.13
CA MET A 311 24.06 -29.59 6.87
C MET A 311 23.69 -29.48 8.35
N GLY A 312 24.70 -29.46 9.23
CA GLY A 312 24.52 -29.21 10.66
C GLY A 312 24.01 -27.78 10.92
N VAL A 313 23.10 -27.60 11.88
CA VAL A 313 22.54 -26.27 12.19
C VAL A 313 23.61 -25.27 12.64
N GLU A 314 24.65 -25.72 13.34
CA GLU A 314 25.76 -24.87 13.74
C GLU A 314 26.65 -24.46 12.55
N ASP A 315 26.84 -25.35 11.58
CA ASP A 315 27.54 -25.02 10.34
C ASP A 315 26.76 -23.97 9.53
N ILE A 316 25.42 -24.10 9.47
CA ILE A 316 24.56 -23.09 8.83
C ILE A 316 24.72 -21.73 9.52
N ARG A 317 24.76 -21.69 10.86
CA ARG A 317 24.96 -20.43 11.59
C ARG A 317 26.32 -19.80 11.33
N ALA A 318 27.36 -20.60 11.09
CA ALA A 318 28.71 -20.09 10.87
C ALA A 318 28.88 -19.46 9.47
N ASN A 319 28.09 -19.89 8.49
CA ASN A 319 28.27 -19.53 7.07
C ASN A 319 27.22 -18.57 6.52
N VAL A 320 26.36 -17.98 7.37
CA VAL A 320 25.33 -17.03 6.94
C VAL A 320 25.38 -15.75 7.74
N ASP A 321 25.16 -14.62 7.08
CA ASP A 321 25.24 -13.26 7.64
C ASP A 321 24.35 -13.01 8.87
N ARG A 322 23.23 -13.74 8.98
CA ARG A 322 22.21 -13.52 10.04
C ARG A 322 21.99 -14.76 10.92
N PRO A 323 22.98 -15.17 11.72
CA PRO A 323 22.93 -16.42 12.50
C PRO A 323 21.79 -16.45 13.54
N ARG A 324 21.35 -15.29 14.02
CA ARG A 324 20.25 -15.16 15.00
C ARG A 324 18.89 -15.57 14.43
N LEU A 325 18.72 -15.53 13.10
CA LEU A 325 17.46 -15.80 12.42
C LEU A 325 17.37 -17.22 11.84
N VAL A 326 18.47 -17.98 11.82
CA VAL A 326 18.55 -19.34 11.23
C VAL A 326 17.49 -20.28 11.79
N THR A 327 17.28 -20.32 13.10
CA THR A 327 16.24 -21.19 13.70
C THR A 327 14.83 -20.88 13.18
N ARG A 328 14.55 -19.61 12.86
CA ARG A 328 13.27 -19.20 12.28
C ARG A 328 13.19 -19.54 10.80
N ALA A 329 14.28 -19.38 10.06
CA ALA A 329 14.39 -19.79 8.66
C ALA A 329 14.12 -21.30 8.52
N LEU A 330 14.80 -22.13 9.31
CA LEU A 330 14.60 -23.58 9.36
C LEU A 330 13.16 -23.97 9.68
N LYS A 331 12.53 -23.30 10.66
CA LYS A 331 11.10 -23.54 10.99
C LYS A 331 10.17 -23.14 9.84
N THR A 332 10.55 -22.13 9.05
CA THR A 332 9.80 -21.72 7.86
C THR A 332 9.97 -22.73 6.73
N MET A 333 11.19 -23.20 6.50
CA MET A 333 11.51 -24.26 5.54
C MET A 333 10.78 -25.57 5.87
N GLN A 334 10.71 -25.98 7.14
CA GLN A 334 9.91 -27.13 7.57
C GLN A 334 8.42 -26.95 7.28
N ARG A 335 7.85 -25.77 7.54
CA ARG A 335 6.44 -25.46 7.23
C ARG A 335 6.14 -25.50 5.74
N GLN A 336 7.11 -25.07 4.93
CA GLN A 336 7.04 -25.12 3.46
C GLN A 336 7.39 -26.50 2.90
N LYS A 337 7.71 -27.48 3.76
CA LYS A 337 8.18 -28.81 3.39
C LYS A 337 9.44 -28.79 2.52
N ALA A 338 10.28 -27.76 2.64
CA ALA A 338 11.55 -27.66 1.92
C ALA A 338 12.67 -28.44 2.63
N ALA A 339 12.63 -28.55 3.96
CA ALA A 339 13.65 -29.26 4.72
C ALA A 339 13.05 -30.00 5.93
N VAL A 340 13.72 -31.07 6.33
CA VAL A 340 13.47 -31.83 7.56
C VAL A 340 14.65 -31.61 8.50
N LEU A 341 14.39 -31.59 9.81
CA LEU A 341 15.44 -31.47 10.81
C LEU A 341 15.52 -32.78 11.58
N ASP A 342 16.68 -33.43 11.56
CA ASP A 342 16.95 -34.67 12.28
C ASP A 342 18.22 -34.52 13.11
N ASN A 343 18.12 -34.74 14.42
CA ASN A 343 19.25 -34.72 15.38
C ASN A 343 20.23 -33.52 15.26
N GLY A 344 19.74 -32.33 14.89
CA GLY A 344 20.57 -31.13 14.73
C GLY A 344 21.18 -30.95 13.35
N THR A 345 20.83 -31.81 12.40
CA THR A 345 21.16 -31.71 10.98
C THR A 345 19.89 -31.38 10.20
N MET A 346 19.99 -30.39 9.31
CA MET A 346 18.97 -30.09 8.33
C MET A 346 19.22 -30.91 7.07
N VAL A 347 18.20 -31.59 6.58
CA VAL A 347 18.22 -32.33 5.31
C VAL A 347 17.17 -31.74 4.38
N LEU A 348 17.56 -31.37 3.17
CA LEU A 348 16.65 -30.90 2.13
C LEU A 348 15.75 -32.04 1.68
N THR A 349 14.47 -31.74 1.52
CA THR A 349 13.51 -32.62 0.83
C THR A 349 13.69 -32.47 -0.68
N GLU A 350 13.11 -33.37 -1.49
CA GLU A 350 13.06 -33.20 -2.96
C GLU A 350 12.64 -31.79 -3.43
N PRO A 351 11.50 -31.21 -2.99
CA PRO A 351 11.13 -29.86 -3.39
C PRO A 351 12.08 -28.78 -2.87
N GLY A 352 12.71 -28.99 -1.70
CA GLY A 352 13.75 -28.10 -1.20
C GLY A 352 15.02 -28.15 -2.03
N MET A 353 15.42 -29.35 -2.47
CA MET A 353 16.57 -29.55 -3.34
C MET A 353 16.34 -28.92 -4.71
N ALA A 354 15.16 -29.10 -5.30
CA ALA A 354 14.78 -28.43 -6.55
C ALA A 354 14.90 -26.91 -6.43
N ARG A 355 14.34 -26.32 -5.36
CA ARG A 355 14.44 -24.88 -5.11
C ARG A 355 15.88 -24.43 -4.85
N ALA A 356 16.69 -25.25 -4.18
CA ALA A 356 18.09 -24.94 -3.96
C ALA A 356 18.90 -24.93 -5.27
N MET A 357 18.60 -25.86 -6.19
CA MET A 357 19.19 -25.88 -7.52
C MET A 357 18.80 -24.66 -8.36
N GLU A 358 17.56 -24.18 -8.25
CA GLU A 358 17.13 -22.93 -8.90
C GLU A 358 17.96 -21.72 -8.45
N VAL A 359 18.14 -21.56 -7.13
CA VAL A 359 18.94 -20.46 -6.56
C VAL A 359 20.40 -20.58 -6.99
N LEU A 360 20.95 -21.78 -6.94
CA LEU A 360 22.35 -22.04 -7.29
C LEU A 360 22.61 -21.86 -8.79
N ARG A 361 21.63 -22.18 -9.65
CA ARG A 361 21.67 -21.86 -11.07
C ARG A 361 21.65 -20.36 -11.31
N ALA A 362 20.76 -19.63 -10.67
CA ALA A 362 20.69 -18.17 -10.79
C ALA A 362 22.04 -17.52 -10.40
N HIS A 363 22.63 -17.96 -9.28
CA HIS A 363 23.95 -17.49 -8.85
C HIS A 363 25.01 -17.68 -9.93
N ARG A 364 25.15 -18.90 -10.46
CA ARG A 364 26.17 -19.22 -11.46
C ARG A 364 25.94 -18.50 -12.79
N LEU A 365 24.69 -18.35 -13.24
CA LEU A 365 24.38 -17.57 -14.44
C LEU A 365 24.74 -16.08 -14.28
N TRP A 366 24.48 -15.50 -13.10
CA TRP A 366 24.92 -14.15 -12.79
C TRP A 366 26.44 -14.03 -12.75
N GLU A 367 27.16 -15.00 -12.18
CA GLU A 367 28.63 -15.03 -12.22
C GLU A 367 29.16 -15.06 -13.67
N THR A 368 28.64 -15.96 -14.51
CA THR A 368 29.02 -16.06 -15.92
C THR A 368 28.72 -14.77 -16.69
N TYR A 369 27.55 -14.17 -16.48
CA TYR A 369 27.18 -12.90 -17.11
C TYR A 369 28.09 -11.75 -16.67
N LEU A 370 28.37 -11.65 -15.37
CA LEU A 370 29.24 -10.60 -14.84
C LEU A 370 30.67 -10.74 -15.35
N GLU A 371 31.18 -11.97 -15.50
CA GLU A 371 32.46 -12.23 -16.16
C GLU A 371 32.43 -11.77 -17.62
N HIS A 372 31.40 -12.16 -18.37
CA HIS A 372 31.24 -11.81 -19.79
C HIS A 372 31.23 -10.29 -20.02
N VAL A 373 30.62 -9.52 -19.10
CA VAL A 373 30.58 -8.05 -19.15
C VAL A 373 31.88 -7.39 -18.65
N GLY A 374 32.82 -8.18 -18.10
CA GLY A 374 34.14 -7.71 -17.68
C GLY A 374 34.21 -7.21 -16.24
N THR A 375 33.38 -7.76 -15.35
CA THR A 375 33.44 -7.46 -13.90
C THR A 375 34.76 -7.95 -13.31
N PRO A 376 35.44 -7.18 -12.44
CA PRO A 376 36.67 -7.62 -11.80
C PRO A 376 36.49 -8.94 -11.03
N PRO A 377 37.44 -9.90 -11.11
CA PRO A 377 37.32 -11.21 -10.48
C PRO A 377 37.13 -11.17 -8.95
N ASP A 378 37.62 -10.12 -8.29
CA ASP A 378 37.50 -9.89 -6.86
C ASP A 378 36.11 -9.41 -6.42
N GLU A 379 35.35 -8.77 -7.32
CA GLU A 379 33.97 -8.34 -7.05
C GLU A 379 32.92 -9.32 -7.59
N LEU A 380 33.30 -10.20 -8.51
CA LEU A 380 32.39 -11.07 -9.26
C LEU A 380 31.43 -11.87 -8.36
N HIS A 381 31.97 -12.62 -7.41
CA HIS A 381 31.18 -13.42 -6.48
C HIS A 381 30.25 -12.57 -5.60
N THR A 382 30.75 -11.43 -5.11
CA THR A 382 29.97 -10.54 -4.24
C THR A 382 28.79 -9.94 -4.99
N ARG A 383 28.99 -9.52 -6.25
CA ARG A 383 27.95 -8.97 -7.12
C ARG A 383 26.94 -10.01 -7.54
N ALA A 384 27.38 -11.22 -7.89
CA ALA A 384 26.49 -12.31 -8.21
C ALA A 384 25.61 -12.69 -7.01
N HIS A 385 26.17 -12.70 -5.80
CA HIS A 385 25.41 -12.93 -4.57
C HIS A 385 24.34 -11.86 -4.30
N GLU A 386 24.59 -10.59 -4.64
CA GLU A 386 23.55 -9.53 -4.55
C GLU A 386 22.39 -9.76 -5.55
N LEU A 387 22.68 -10.37 -6.70
CA LEU A 387 21.75 -10.53 -7.82
C LEU A 387 21.02 -11.88 -7.83
N GLU A 388 21.53 -12.92 -7.16
CA GLU A 388 20.95 -14.28 -7.18
C GLU A 388 19.50 -14.34 -6.67
N HIS A 389 19.09 -13.37 -5.84
CA HIS A 389 17.72 -13.24 -5.34
C HIS A 389 16.74 -12.72 -6.41
N MET A 390 17.24 -12.19 -7.53
CA MET A 390 16.45 -11.80 -8.71
C MET A 390 16.24 -13.01 -9.64
N ASN A 391 15.67 -14.09 -9.11
CA ASN A 391 15.50 -15.37 -9.79
C ASN A 391 14.14 -15.52 -10.50
N ASP A 392 13.63 -14.46 -11.13
CA ASP A 392 12.41 -14.60 -11.94
C ASP A 392 12.68 -15.57 -13.11
N PRO A 393 11.82 -16.59 -13.34
CA PRO A 393 12.06 -17.60 -14.37
C PRO A 393 12.29 -17.02 -15.76
N SER A 394 11.59 -15.93 -16.12
CA SER A 394 11.75 -15.29 -17.43
C SER A 394 13.11 -14.59 -17.54
N THR A 395 13.52 -13.87 -16.49
CA THR A 395 14.83 -13.22 -16.44
C THR A 395 15.98 -14.23 -16.48
N MET A 396 15.84 -15.39 -15.82
CA MET A 396 16.87 -16.43 -15.85
C MET A 396 16.95 -17.13 -17.21
N ALA A 397 15.81 -17.33 -17.89
CA ALA A 397 15.79 -17.84 -19.25
C ALA A 397 16.47 -16.86 -20.22
N ASP A 398 16.09 -15.58 -20.18
CA ASP A 398 16.71 -14.54 -21.01
C ASP A 398 18.23 -14.44 -20.77
N LEU A 399 18.68 -14.60 -19.52
CA LEU A 399 20.09 -14.58 -19.15
C LEU A 399 20.85 -15.81 -19.66
N ASP A 400 20.24 -17.00 -19.57
CA ASP A 400 20.82 -18.25 -20.07
C ASP A 400 20.93 -18.24 -21.60
N ASP A 401 19.89 -17.78 -22.29
CA ASP A 401 19.85 -17.61 -23.76
C ASP A 401 20.93 -16.61 -24.21
N LEU A 402 21.04 -15.46 -23.53
CA LEU A 402 22.06 -14.43 -23.83
C LEU A 402 23.50 -14.97 -23.71
N LEU A 403 23.71 -15.95 -22.82
CA LEU A 403 25.01 -16.59 -22.59
C LEU A 403 25.21 -17.85 -23.44
N GLU A 404 24.29 -18.15 -24.38
CA GLU A 404 24.32 -19.36 -25.21
C GLU A 404 24.28 -20.66 -24.39
N HIS A 405 23.53 -20.66 -23.28
CA HIS A 405 23.32 -21.77 -22.35
C HIS A 405 24.61 -22.39 -21.78
N PRO A 406 25.41 -21.66 -20.98
CA PRO A 406 26.67 -22.17 -20.47
C PRO A 406 26.51 -23.43 -19.60
N GLU A 407 27.40 -24.40 -19.77
CA GLU A 407 27.37 -25.63 -18.97
C GLU A 407 28.12 -25.48 -17.64
N ILE A 408 29.10 -24.58 -17.60
CA ILE A 408 30.07 -24.40 -16.51
C ILE A 408 30.14 -22.91 -16.17
N ASP A 409 30.33 -22.60 -14.88
CA ASP A 409 30.57 -21.25 -14.39
C ASP A 409 32.05 -20.82 -14.58
N PRO A 410 32.40 -19.55 -14.31
CA PRO A 410 33.78 -19.05 -14.41
C PRO A 410 34.81 -19.80 -13.56
N HIS A 411 34.35 -20.55 -12.55
CA HIS A 411 35.17 -21.27 -11.59
C HIS A 411 35.33 -22.76 -11.91
N GLY A 412 34.67 -23.25 -12.97
CA GLY A 412 34.75 -24.64 -13.39
C GLY A 412 33.67 -25.55 -12.79
N GLU A 413 32.68 -25.01 -12.08
CA GLU A 413 31.58 -25.81 -11.53
C GLU A 413 30.40 -25.91 -12.51
N PRO A 414 29.71 -27.07 -12.59
CA PRO A 414 28.66 -27.29 -13.57
C PRO A 414 27.38 -26.54 -13.21
N ILE A 415 26.89 -25.62 -14.04
CA ILE A 415 25.62 -24.90 -13.82
C ILE A 415 24.47 -25.93 -13.71
N PRO A 416 23.52 -25.85 -12.77
CA PRO A 416 22.39 -26.79 -12.74
C PRO A 416 21.54 -26.69 -14.01
N VAL A 417 20.92 -27.80 -14.40
CA VAL A 417 20.00 -27.86 -15.56
C VAL A 417 18.76 -27.00 -15.29
N ASP A 418 18.19 -26.42 -16.34
CA ASP A 418 16.94 -25.68 -16.23
C ASP A 418 15.83 -26.58 -15.66
N PRO A 419 15.05 -26.11 -14.65
CA PRO A 419 13.93 -26.86 -14.08
C PRO A 419 12.87 -27.31 -15.10
N LEU A 420 12.80 -26.68 -16.29
CA LEU A 420 11.91 -27.07 -17.37
C LEU A 420 12.30 -28.42 -18.00
N VAL A 421 13.57 -28.81 -17.92
CA VAL A 421 14.08 -30.08 -18.45
C VAL A 421 13.71 -31.20 -17.49
N THR A 422 12.50 -31.73 -17.65
CA THR A 422 11.97 -32.87 -16.88
C THR A 422 11.56 -34.01 -17.81
N GLY A 423 11.55 -35.24 -17.32
CA GLY A 423 11.15 -36.41 -18.12
C GLY A 423 9.73 -36.23 -18.70
N GLY A 424 9.62 -36.26 -20.02
CA GLY A 424 8.40 -36.05 -20.79
C GLY A 424 8.14 -34.60 -21.22
N ALA A 425 8.96 -33.63 -20.78
CA ALA A 425 8.84 -32.24 -21.18
C ALA A 425 9.28 -32.02 -22.64
N LEU A 426 8.66 -31.03 -23.28
CA LEU A 426 9.05 -30.54 -24.61
C LEU A 426 9.92 -29.31 -24.42
N VAL A 427 11.20 -29.44 -24.75
CA VAL A 427 12.19 -28.37 -24.60
C VAL A 427 12.98 -28.21 -25.89
N PRO A 428 13.46 -27.00 -26.20
CA PRO A 428 14.45 -26.80 -27.24
C PRO A 428 15.71 -27.66 -27.00
N ALA A 429 16.35 -28.10 -28.08
CA ALA A 429 17.59 -28.86 -28.00
C ALA A 429 18.74 -28.05 -27.38
N SER A 430 18.66 -26.73 -27.42
CA SER A 430 19.60 -25.82 -26.79
C SER A 430 19.71 -25.98 -25.26
N LEU A 431 18.60 -26.37 -24.61
CA LEU A 431 18.52 -26.61 -23.16
C LEU A 431 19.02 -28.00 -22.73
N LEU A 432 19.26 -28.91 -23.67
CA LEU A 432 19.78 -30.24 -23.37
C LEU A 432 21.29 -30.17 -23.12
N ARG A 433 21.73 -30.96 -22.14
CA ARG A 433 23.14 -31.13 -21.75
C ARG A 433 23.64 -32.50 -22.14
N GLU A 434 24.96 -32.65 -22.18
CA GLU A 434 25.63 -33.93 -22.46
C GLU A 434 25.01 -35.09 -21.64
N GLY A 435 24.71 -36.19 -22.33
CA GLY A 435 24.15 -37.41 -21.74
C GLY A 435 22.63 -37.42 -21.57
N LEU A 436 21.93 -36.30 -21.84
CA LEU A 436 20.47 -36.30 -21.93
C LEU A 436 20.00 -36.77 -23.31
N SER A 437 18.93 -37.56 -23.34
CA SER A 437 18.32 -38.07 -24.55
C SER A 437 16.83 -37.76 -24.63
N GLY A 438 16.29 -37.85 -25.84
CA GLY A 438 14.88 -37.64 -26.09
C GLY A 438 14.51 -37.90 -27.54
N THR A 439 13.20 -37.82 -27.82
CA THR A 439 12.68 -37.95 -29.18
C THR A 439 12.44 -36.57 -29.78
N VAL A 440 12.92 -36.31 -31.00
CA VAL A 440 12.65 -35.06 -31.72
C VAL A 440 11.16 -35.00 -32.07
N GLU A 441 10.43 -34.02 -31.57
CA GLU A 441 9.00 -33.86 -31.84
C GLU A 441 8.73 -32.96 -33.05
N SER A 442 9.48 -31.86 -33.15
CA SER A 442 9.36 -30.91 -34.25
C SER A 442 10.68 -30.22 -34.55
N VAL A 443 10.91 -29.92 -35.82
CA VAL A 443 12.07 -29.18 -36.33
C VAL A 443 11.57 -28.00 -37.15
N ALA A 444 11.97 -26.78 -36.81
CA ALA A 444 11.69 -25.57 -37.56
C ALA A 444 12.87 -25.18 -38.48
N GLU A 445 12.64 -24.35 -39.50
CA GLU A 445 13.76 -23.70 -40.21
C GLU A 445 14.39 -22.68 -39.26
N PRO A 446 15.73 -22.67 -39.02
CA PRO A 446 16.82 -23.16 -39.89
C PRO A 446 17.32 -24.60 -39.69
N ALA A 447 16.90 -25.29 -38.63
CA ALA A 447 17.42 -26.62 -38.25
C ALA A 447 17.16 -27.73 -39.28
N THR A 448 16.13 -27.61 -40.10
CA THR A 448 15.85 -28.55 -41.21
C THR A 448 17.03 -28.69 -42.18
N LYS A 449 17.90 -27.66 -42.31
CA LYS A 449 19.09 -27.69 -43.17
C LYS A 449 20.24 -28.49 -42.57
N ALA A 450 20.24 -28.73 -41.26
CA ALA A 450 21.27 -29.51 -40.56
C ALA A 450 20.99 -31.02 -40.59
N GLY A 451 19.88 -31.45 -41.19
CA GLY A 451 19.56 -32.86 -41.43
C GLY A 451 18.85 -33.59 -40.30
N VAL A 452 18.37 -32.88 -39.28
CA VAL A 452 17.60 -33.46 -38.16
C VAL A 452 16.15 -33.72 -38.59
N VAL A 453 15.63 -34.91 -38.27
CA VAL A 453 14.27 -35.33 -38.67
C VAL A 453 13.36 -35.50 -37.45
N ALA A 454 12.10 -35.09 -37.57
CA ALA A 454 11.10 -35.33 -36.54
C ALA A 454 10.78 -36.83 -36.39
N GLY A 455 10.70 -37.30 -35.15
CA GLY A 455 10.48 -38.70 -34.76
C GLY A 455 11.76 -39.49 -34.49
N GLU A 456 12.94 -38.89 -34.69
CA GLU A 456 14.22 -39.52 -34.43
C GLU A 456 14.57 -39.46 -32.94
N HIS A 457 15.14 -40.54 -32.40
CA HIS A 457 15.69 -40.55 -31.05
C HIS A 457 17.12 -40.00 -31.09
N VAL A 458 17.39 -39.02 -30.24
CA VAL A 458 18.66 -38.28 -30.21
C VAL A 458 19.18 -38.18 -28.78
N SER A 459 20.50 -38.21 -28.65
CA SER A 459 21.24 -37.95 -27.43
C SER A 459 22.16 -36.74 -27.61
N MET A 460 22.31 -35.93 -26.58
CA MET A 460 23.22 -34.79 -26.62
C MET A 460 24.63 -35.25 -26.28
N GLY A 461 25.56 -35.09 -27.22
CA GLY A 461 26.99 -35.28 -27.00
C GLY A 461 27.67 -34.06 -26.35
N PRO A 462 28.99 -34.11 -26.14
CA PRO A 462 29.74 -32.99 -25.57
C PRO A 462 29.65 -31.76 -26.48
N ARG A 463 29.53 -30.58 -25.88
CA ARG A 463 29.55 -29.31 -26.62
C ARG A 463 30.88 -29.10 -27.31
N LEU A 464 30.82 -28.65 -28.55
CA LEU A 464 32.00 -28.35 -29.36
C LEU A 464 32.24 -26.85 -29.35
N SER A 465 33.45 -26.42 -28.96
CA SER A 465 33.85 -25.01 -29.05
C SER A 465 34.39 -24.70 -30.44
N THR A 466 33.95 -23.60 -31.05
CA THR A 466 34.54 -23.07 -32.29
C THR A 466 35.76 -22.18 -31.99
N GLU A 467 36.61 -21.94 -33.00
CA GLU A 467 37.75 -21.00 -32.89
C GLU A 467 37.32 -19.58 -32.49
N ASP A 468 36.05 -19.22 -32.74
CA ASP A 468 35.44 -17.93 -32.39
C ASP A 468 34.86 -17.88 -30.96
N GLY A 469 34.95 -18.98 -30.20
CA GLY A 469 34.51 -19.05 -28.80
C GLY A 469 33.03 -19.38 -28.57
N HIS A 470 32.25 -19.62 -29.63
CA HIS A 470 30.83 -20.00 -29.53
C HIS A 470 30.65 -21.51 -29.30
N ALA A 471 29.61 -21.86 -28.54
CA ALA A 471 29.25 -23.26 -28.32
C ALA A 471 28.46 -23.83 -29.51
N ARG A 472 28.72 -25.08 -29.87
CA ARG A 472 27.89 -25.86 -30.81
C ARG A 472 27.34 -27.10 -30.14
N TRP A 473 26.07 -27.38 -30.43
CA TRP A 473 25.33 -28.52 -29.91
C TRP A 473 25.55 -29.72 -30.82
N ASN A 474 25.93 -30.84 -30.22
CA ASN A 474 26.20 -32.08 -30.94
C ASN A 474 25.08 -33.09 -30.66
N LEU A 475 24.12 -33.19 -31.58
CA LEU A 475 23.05 -34.18 -31.50
C LEU A 475 23.50 -35.48 -32.17
N CYS A 476 23.56 -36.56 -31.40
CA CYS A 476 23.89 -37.90 -31.87
C CYS A 476 22.61 -38.74 -31.98
N THR A 477 22.37 -39.31 -33.16
CA THR A 477 21.27 -40.26 -33.40
C THR A 477 21.69 -41.68 -33.02
N ASP A 478 20.72 -42.56 -32.82
CA ASP A 478 20.99 -43.98 -32.52
C ASP A 478 21.76 -44.71 -33.63
N ASP A 479 21.65 -44.23 -34.87
CA ASP A 479 22.38 -44.74 -36.04
C ASP A 479 23.85 -44.26 -36.09
N GLY A 480 24.27 -43.46 -35.11
CA GLY A 480 25.63 -42.94 -34.98
C GLY A 480 25.93 -41.72 -35.84
N THR A 481 24.91 -41.07 -36.44
CA THR A 481 25.09 -39.79 -37.14
C THR A 481 25.11 -38.63 -36.15
N SER A 482 26.10 -37.75 -36.29
CA SER A 482 26.27 -36.55 -35.46
C SER A 482 25.86 -35.32 -36.27
N HIS A 483 24.92 -34.55 -35.71
CA HIS A 483 24.44 -33.28 -36.24
C HIS A 483 24.95 -32.15 -35.34
N VAL A 484 25.84 -31.33 -35.90
CA VAL A 484 26.40 -30.18 -35.18
C VAL A 484 25.58 -28.94 -35.50
N LEU A 485 24.92 -28.39 -34.50
CA LEU A 485 24.01 -27.23 -34.59
C LEU A 485 24.64 -25.99 -33.95
N ASP A 486 24.34 -24.82 -34.51
CA ASP A 486 24.50 -23.54 -33.82
C ASP A 486 23.31 -23.28 -32.87
N HIS A 487 23.38 -22.20 -32.07
CA HIS A 487 22.37 -21.89 -31.06
C HIS A 487 20.96 -21.73 -31.65
N GLU A 488 20.81 -20.98 -32.75
CA GLU A 488 19.53 -20.74 -33.42
C GLU A 488 18.95 -22.03 -34.02
N GLN A 489 19.80 -22.91 -34.56
CA GLN A 489 19.38 -24.24 -35.03
C GLN A 489 19.01 -25.16 -33.85
N ALA A 490 19.73 -25.12 -32.74
CA ALA A 490 19.40 -25.91 -31.55
C ALA A 490 18.05 -25.48 -30.94
N ASP A 491 17.76 -24.18 -30.91
CA ASP A 491 16.47 -23.64 -30.47
C ASP A 491 15.30 -24.09 -31.35
N ALA A 492 15.55 -24.24 -32.65
CA ALA A 492 14.56 -24.65 -33.63
C ALA A 492 14.24 -26.16 -33.59
N VAL A 493 14.95 -26.96 -32.80
CA VAL A 493 14.68 -28.40 -32.61
C VAL A 493 14.00 -28.60 -31.26
N ILE A 494 12.76 -29.08 -31.25
CA ILE A 494 12.03 -29.41 -30.00
C ILE A 494 12.14 -30.90 -29.71
N ILE A 495 12.63 -31.22 -28.52
CA ILE A 495 12.89 -32.58 -28.07
C ILE A 495 11.99 -32.90 -26.87
N ARG A 496 11.35 -34.07 -26.93
CA ARG A 496 10.67 -34.69 -25.80
C ARG A 496 11.69 -35.44 -24.96
N VAL A 497 12.03 -34.89 -23.81
CA VAL A 497 13.06 -35.41 -22.90
C VAL A 497 12.66 -36.79 -22.36
N GLU A 498 13.53 -37.79 -22.43
CA GLU A 498 13.32 -39.07 -21.76
C GLU A 498 13.83 -39.03 -20.31
N ALA A 499 13.43 -39.99 -19.48
CA ALA A 499 13.64 -39.94 -18.03
C ALA A 499 15.10 -39.59 -17.65
N LEU A 500 15.26 -38.60 -16.75
CA LEU A 500 16.53 -38.21 -16.14
C LEU A 500 17.08 -39.36 -15.27
N HIS A 501 17.69 -40.39 -15.87
CA HIS A 501 18.46 -41.41 -15.16
C HIS A 501 19.73 -41.73 -15.96
N GLY A 502 20.87 -41.58 -15.29
CA GLY A 502 22.19 -41.66 -15.88
C GLY A 502 22.47 -42.95 -16.64
N ALA A 503 22.85 -42.80 -17.90
CA ALA A 503 23.79 -43.66 -18.56
C ALA A 503 24.97 -42.78 -18.97
N VAL A 504 26.00 -42.76 -18.12
CA VAL A 504 27.34 -42.33 -18.55
C VAL A 504 27.74 -43.31 -19.66
N CYS A 505 27.89 -42.83 -20.90
CA CYS A 505 28.66 -43.57 -21.89
C CYS A 505 30.12 -43.55 -21.42
N GLU A 506 30.59 -44.68 -20.89
CA GLU A 506 32.03 -44.92 -20.72
C GLU A 506 32.71 -44.74 -22.10
N THR A 507 33.78 -43.95 -22.12
CA THR A 507 34.72 -43.88 -23.25
C THR A 507 35.79 -44.95 -23.14
#